data_AF-A0AAU2E0W6-F1
#
_entry.id   AF-A0AAU2E0W6-F1
#
_cell.length_a   1.000
_cell.length_b   1.000
_cell.length_c   1.000
_cell.angle_alpha   90.00
_cell.angle_beta   90.00
_cell.angle_gamma   90.00
#
_symmetry.space_group_name_H-M   'P 1'
#
loop_
_entity.id
_entity.type
_entity.pdbx_description
1 polymer ?
#
loop_
_entity_poly.entity_id
_entity_poly.type
_entity_poly.pdbx_seq_one_letter_code
_entity_poly.pdbx_strand_id
1 'polypeptide(L)'
;MILAEVEPGEVARVNFDQLCSAFGVKAEELRLVAETRGNEVLVTLHEAAPWKVARKATRELLALDAYGRYTLGTAHDGTDAKVHMRSASGTFHGFLVGVTGSGKTVALALMCAAWALAGLATWVTSARPDAQMSAVGRHVDRQGSGAIFTW
;
A
#
# COMPACT_ATOMS: atom_id res chain seq x y z
N MET A 1 -10.15 -2.34 -21.76
CA MET A 1 -9.71 -0.95 -21.55
C MET A 1 -10.71 -0.06 -22.25
N ILE A 2 -11.48 0.71 -21.49
CA ILE A 2 -12.34 1.77 -22.04
C ILE A 2 -11.82 3.08 -21.48
N LEU A 3 -11.53 4.02 -22.38
CA LEU A 3 -11.15 5.39 -22.05
C LEU A 3 -12.40 6.25 -22.21
N ALA A 4 -12.80 6.94 -21.14
CA ALA A 4 -13.75 8.05 -21.25
C ALA A 4 -12.95 9.36 -21.14
N GLU A 5 -13.13 10.27 -22.10
CA GLU A 5 -12.41 11.54 -22.18
C GLU A 5 -13.41 12.70 -22.08
N VAL A 6 -13.03 13.78 -21.38
CA VAL A 6 -13.75 15.05 -21.35
C VAL A 6 -12.90 16.18 -21.92
N GLU A 7 -13.55 17.29 -22.27
CA GLU A 7 -12.89 18.45 -22.85
C GLU A 7 -11.85 19.09 -21.90
N PRO A 8 -10.81 19.77 -22.43
CA PRO A 8 -9.82 20.47 -21.61
C PRO A 8 -10.45 21.47 -20.65
N GLY A 9 -10.12 21.35 -19.35
CA GLY A 9 -10.67 22.19 -18.29
C GLY A 9 -11.87 21.58 -17.56
N GLU A 10 -12.39 20.45 -18.03
CA GLU A 10 -13.40 19.67 -17.33
C GLU A 10 -12.78 18.53 -16.50
N VAL A 11 -13.50 18.11 -15.46
CA VAL A 11 -13.12 16.96 -14.64
C VAL A 11 -14.01 15.79 -15.02
N ALA A 12 -13.41 14.72 -15.53
CA ALA A 12 -14.14 13.50 -15.83
C ALA A 12 -14.75 12.94 -14.53
N ARG A 13 -16.09 12.91 -14.45
CA ARG A 13 -16.83 12.34 -13.32
C ARG A 13 -17.35 10.96 -13.69
N VAL A 14 -17.07 9.98 -12.84
CA VAL A 14 -17.54 8.61 -13.01
C VAL A 14 -18.65 8.34 -12.01
N ASN A 15 -19.82 7.96 -12.50
CA ASN A 15 -20.83 7.33 -11.66
C ASN A 15 -20.46 5.84 -11.52
N PHE A 16 -19.84 5.49 -10.39
CA PHE A 16 -19.32 4.14 -10.16
C PHE A 16 -20.42 3.07 -10.18
N ASP A 17 -21.62 3.37 -9.67
CA ASP A 17 -22.74 2.41 -9.65
C ASP A 17 -23.31 2.17 -11.05
N GLN A 18 -23.45 3.23 -11.87
CA GLN A 18 -23.83 3.08 -13.27
C GLN A 18 -22.78 2.30 -14.05
N LEU A 19 -21.50 2.55 -13.79
CA LEU A 19 -20.41 1.84 -14.43
C LEU A 19 -20.43 0.35 -14.05
N CYS A 20 -20.56 0.03 -12.76
CA CYS A 20 -20.74 -1.34 -12.29
C CYS A 20 -21.94 -2.03 -12.97
N SER A 21 -23.09 -1.36 -13.02
CA SER A 21 -24.30 -1.83 -13.69
C SER A 21 -24.07 -2.11 -15.19
N ALA A 22 -23.42 -1.18 -15.90
CA ALA A 22 -23.12 -1.31 -17.33
C ALA A 22 -22.22 -2.51 -17.65
N PHE A 23 -21.34 -2.89 -16.73
CA PHE A 23 -20.46 -4.05 -16.84
C PHE A 23 -21.04 -5.33 -16.20
N GLY A 24 -22.26 -5.29 -15.66
CA GLY A 24 -22.91 -6.43 -15.03
C GLY A 24 -22.21 -6.93 -13.76
N VAL A 25 -21.53 -6.05 -13.03
CA VAL A 25 -20.85 -6.35 -11.77
C VAL A 25 -21.46 -5.58 -10.61
N LYS A 26 -21.49 -6.16 -9.42
CA LYS A 26 -21.90 -5.43 -8.21
C LYS A 26 -20.74 -4.65 -7.62
N ALA A 27 -21.00 -3.48 -7.03
CA ALA A 27 -19.96 -2.63 -6.43
C ALA A 27 -19.16 -3.36 -5.34
N GLU A 28 -19.82 -4.23 -4.56
CA GLU A 28 -19.21 -5.03 -3.50
C GLU A 28 -18.32 -6.16 -4.03
N GLU A 29 -18.38 -6.45 -5.33
CA GLU A 29 -17.47 -7.41 -5.94
C GLU A 29 -16.04 -6.88 -6.02
N LEU A 30 -15.82 -5.56 -6.00
CA LEU A 30 -14.51 -4.91 -6.07
C LEU A 30 -13.67 -5.36 -7.28
N ARG A 31 -14.33 -5.70 -8.39
CA ARG A 31 -13.71 -6.15 -9.65
C ARG A 31 -13.51 -5.02 -10.65
N LEU A 32 -14.22 -3.92 -10.47
CA LEU A 32 -14.16 -2.77 -11.36
C LEU A 32 -13.41 -1.64 -10.66
N VAL A 33 -12.36 -1.15 -11.30
CA VAL A 33 -11.55 -0.03 -10.84
C VAL A 33 -11.61 1.07 -11.89
N ALA A 34 -11.88 2.30 -11.45
CA ALA A 34 -11.87 3.49 -12.31
C ALA A 34 -10.83 4.48 -11.78
N GLU A 35 -9.81 4.77 -12.58
CA GLU A 35 -8.72 5.69 -12.25
C GLU A 35 -8.81 6.93 -13.13
N THR A 36 -8.93 8.11 -12.54
CA THR A 36 -8.88 9.37 -13.28
C THR A 36 -7.42 9.79 -13.52
N ARG A 37 -7.10 10.14 -14.77
CA ARG A 37 -5.81 10.71 -15.18
C ARG A 37 -6.05 11.99 -15.97
N GLY A 38 -6.03 13.13 -15.27
CA GLY A 38 -6.36 14.41 -15.90
C GLY A 38 -7.82 14.44 -16.40
N ASN A 39 -8.01 14.57 -17.71
CA ASN A 39 -9.32 14.55 -18.38
C ASN A 39 -9.74 13.14 -18.85
N GLU A 40 -8.95 12.11 -18.56
CA GLU A 40 -9.23 10.73 -18.92
C GLU A 40 -9.65 9.90 -17.70
N VAL A 41 -10.44 8.84 -17.95
CA VAL A 41 -10.72 7.78 -16.98
C VAL A 41 -10.32 6.44 -17.58
N LEU A 42 -9.41 5.75 -16.90
CA LEU A 42 -9.07 4.35 -17.16
C LEU A 42 -10.01 3.44 -16.37
N VAL A 43 -10.84 2.67 -17.08
CA VAL A 43 -11.69 1.64 -16.46
C VAL A 43 -11.08 0.26 -16.68
N THR A 44 -10.80 -0.44 -15.57
CA THR A 44 -10.27 -1.80 -15.54
C THR A 44 -11.28 -2.73 -14.89
N LEU A 45 -11.65 -3.80 -15.60
CA LEU A 45 -12.49 -4.88 -15.08
C LEU A 45 -11.64 -6.14 -14.91
N HIS A 46 -11.52 -6.61 -13.67
CA HIS A 46 -10.79 -7.82 -13.30
C HIS A 46 -11.72 -9.05 -13.31
N GLU A 47 -11.18 -10.19 -13.74
CA GLU A 47 -11.91 -11.48 -13.69
C GLU A 47 -12.33 -11.84 -12.25
N ALA A 48 -11.46 -11.57 -11.28
CA ALA A 48 -11.72 -11.70 -9.85
C ALA A 48 -11.27 -10.43 -9.12
N ALA A 49 -11.84 -10.18 -7.94
CA ALA A 49 -11.48 -8.99 -7.17
C ALA A 49 -9.99 -9.06 -6.78
N PRO A 50 -9.14 -8.12 -7.21
CA PRO A 50 -7.70 -8.21 -7.01
C PRO A 50 -7.30 -8.20 -5.52
N TRP A 51 -8.20 -7.77 -4.62
CA TRP A 51 -7.92 -7.61 -3.19
C TRP A 51 -8.69 -8.58 -2.27
N LYS A 52 -9.39 -9.59 -2.79
CA LYS A 52 -10.20 -10.49 -1.95
C LYS A 52 -9.39 -11.49 -1.13
N VAL A 53 -8.16 -11.81 -1.53
CA VAL A 53 -7.33 -12.80 -0.83
C VAL A 53 -6.16 -12.12 -0.17
N ALA A 54 -6.23 -11.98 1.16
CA ALA A 54 -5.10 -11.56 1.95
C ALA A 54 -3.96 -12.59 1.80
N ARG A 55 -2.84 -12.15 1.24
CA ARG A 55 -1.63 -12.96 1.19
C ARG A 55 -0.90 -12.86 2.52
N LYS A 56 -0.54 -14.00 3.11
CA LYS A 56 0.31 -14.02 4.30
C LYS A 56 1.70 -13.50 3.95
N ALA A 57 2.22 -12.56 4.72
CA ALA A 57 3.62 -12.16 4.61
C ALA A 57 4.52 -13.33 5.05
N THR A 58 5.51 -13.66 4.22
CA THR A 58 6.51 -14.69 4.52
C THR A 58 7.91 -14.08 4.50
N ARG A 59 8.89 -14.80 5.05
CA ARG A 59 10.28 -14.36 5.06
C ARG A 59 10.81 -14.18 3.63
N GLU A 60 10.42 -15.05 2.72
CA GLU A 60 10.85 -15.04 1.32
C GLU A 60 10.37 -13.79 0.60
N LEU A 61 9.16 -13.31 0.91
CA LEU A 61 8.60 -12.08 0.33
C LEU A 61 9.29 -10.82 0.84
N LEU A 62 9.68 -10.83 2.11
CA LEU A 62 10.30 -9.69 2.76
C LEU A 62 11.84 -9.67 2.59
N ALA A 63 12.44 -10.78 2.14
CA ALA A 63 13.84 -10.83 1.77
C ALA A 63 14.09 -10.04 0.48
N LEU A 64 15.27 -9.42 0.39
CA LEU A 64 15.65 -8.67 -0.81
C LEU A 64 15.89 -9.62 -1.98
N ASP A 65 15.31 -9.28 -3.13
CA ASP A 65 15.68 -9.88 -4.40
C ASP A 65 17.04 -9.36 -4.89
N ALA A 66 17.55 -9.92 -5.99
CA ALA A 66 18.83 -9.54 -6.58
C ALA A 66 18.93 -8.06 -6.99
N TYR A 67 17.81 -7.35 -7.04
CA TYR A 67 17.73 -5.93 -7.37
C TYR A 67 17.58 -5.05 -6.13
N GLY A 68 17.64 -5.62 -4.91
CA GLY A 68 17.48 -4.88 -3.66
C GLY A 68 16.04 -4.43 -3.41
N ARG A 69 15.06 -5.24 -3.81
CA ARG A 69 13.64 -5.00 -3.60
C ARG A 69 12.99 -6.09 -2.76
N TYR A 70 11.99 -5.75 -1.97
CA TYR A 70 11.15 -6.69 -1.21
C TYR A 70 9.68 -6.51 -1.59
N THR A 71 8.87 -7.55 -1.41
CA THR A 71 7.44 -7.54 -1.72
C THR A 71 6.64 -7.13 -0.49
N LEU A 72 5.94 -6.00 -0.56
CA LEU A 72 5.10 -5.48 0.53
C LEU A 72 3.62 -5.90 0.40
N GLY A 73 3.19 -6.29 -0.80
CA GLY A 73 1.82 -6.71 -1.05
C GLY A 73 1.58 -7.15 -2.49
N THR A 74 0.33 -7.05 -2.92
CA THR A 74 -0.11 -7.36 -4.28
C THR A 74 -0.61 -6.07 -4.93
N ALA A 75 -0.15 -5.78 -6.14
CA ALA A 75 -0.62 -4.68 -6.96
C ALA A 75 -2.04 -4.96 -7.50
N HIS A 76 -2.68 -3.94 -8.08
CA HIS A 76 -4.04 -4.04 -8.61
C HIS A 76 -4.17 -5.07 -9.75
N ASP A 77 -3.09 -5.31 -10.49
CA ASP A 77 -3.00 -6.30 -11.56
C ASP A 77 -2.68 -7.73 -11.07
N GLY A 78 -2.57 -7.93 -9.75
CA GLY A 78 -2.23 -9.22 -9.15
C GLY A 78 -0.73 -9.50 -9.05
N THR A 79 0.13 -8.62 -9.56
CA THR A 79 1.59 -8.78 -9.44
C THR A 79 2.11 -8.40 -8.06
N ASP A 80 3.36 -8.76 -7.75
CA ASP A 80 4.01 -8.37 -6.50
C ASP A 80 4.22 -6.84 -6.45
N ALA A 81 3.63 -6.20 -5.44
CA ALA A 81 3.93 -4.81 -5.12
C ALA A 81 5.29 -4.73 -4.42
N LYS A 82 6.32 -4.35 -5.17
CA LYS A 82 7.71 -4.31 -4.71
C LYS A 82 8.14 -2.91 -4.27
N VAL A 83 8.92 -2.86 -3.20
CA VAL A 83 9.56 -1.64 -2.69
C VAL A 83 11.07 -1.79 -2.84
N HIS A 84 11.72 -0.76 -3.40
CA HIS A 84 13.18 -0.72 -3.49
C HIS A 84 13.76 -0.15 -2.19
N MET A 85 14.77 -0.82 -1.63
CA MET A 85 15.43 -0.37 -0.40
C MET A 85 16.20 0.95 -0.54
N ARG A 86 16.57 1.32 -1.77
CA ARG A 86 17.29 2.56 -2.07
C ARG A 86 16.44 3.47 -2.93
N SER A 87 16.61 4.77 -2.74
CA SER A 87 16.22 5.77 -3.72
C SER A 87 17.37 6.01 -4.71
N ALA A 88 17.11 6.79 -5.77
CA ALA A 88 18.17 7.23 -6.68
C ALA A 88 19.27 8.05 -5.97
N SER A 89 18.94 8.71 -4.86
CA SER A 89 19.87 9.50 -4.04
C SER A 89 20.52 8.71 -2.88
N GLY A 90 20.29 7.39 -2.81
CA GLY A 90 20.89 6.51 -1.81
C GLY A 90 20.10 6.38 -0.50
N THR A 91 19.37 7.41 -0.07
CA THR A 91 18.54 7.36 1.15
C THR A 91 17.05 7.37 0.81
N PHE A 92 16.32 6.37 1.29
CA PHE A 92 14.86 6.28 1.12
C PHE A 92 14.16 7.03 2.25
N HIS A 93 13.46 8.11 1.91
CA HIS A 93 12.55 8.82 2.80
C HIS A 93 11.13 8.71 2.24
N GLY A 94 10.14 8.55 3.11
CA GLY A 94 8.76 8.41 2.66
C GLY A 94 7.75 8.58 3.78
N PHE A 95 6.50 8.73 3.35
CA PHE A 95 5.33 8.79 4.22
C PHE A 95 4.43 7.61 3.94
N LEU A 96 3.85 7.04 5.01
CA LEU A 96 2.82 6.01 4.90
C LEU A 96 1.49 6.60 5.39
N VAL A 97 0.60 6.90 4.46
CA VAL A 97 -0.62 7.68 4.70
C VAL A 97 -1.86 6.84 4.42
N GLY A 98 -2.97 7.17 5.08
CA GLY A 98 -4.22 6.42 5.02
C GLY A 98 -5.10 6.62 6.26
N VAL A 99 -6.38 6.27 6.17
CA VAL A 99 -7.36 6.41 7.26
C VAL A 99 -7.24 5.34 8.33
N THR A 100 -7.76 5.54 9.53
CA THR A 100 -7.77 4.50 10.59
C THR A 100 -8.33 3.18 10.06
N GLY A 101 -7.67 2.06 10.37
CA GLY A 101 -8.03 0.74 9.84
C GLY A 101 -7.49 0.40 8.46
N SER A 102 -6.88 1.35 7.73
CA SER A 102 -6.35 1.10 6.37
C SER A 102 -5.08 0.23 6.31
N GLY A 103 -4.59 -0.30 7.43
CA GLY A 103 -3.42 -1.17 7.46
C GLY A 103 -2.04 -0.49 7.47
N LYS A 104 -1.94 0.85 7.57
CA LYS A 104 -0.64 1.57 7.61
C LYS A 104 0.34 0.98 8.64
N THR A 105 -0.10 0.81 9.89
CA THR A 105 0.79 0.32 10.95
C THR A 105 1.27 -1.11 10.69
N VAL A 106 0.44 -1.93 10.04
CA VAL A 106 0.83 -3.28 9.60
C VAL A 106 1.84 -3.20 8.46
N ALA A 107 1.62 -2.34 7.46
CA ALA A 107 2.59 -2.13 6.39
C ALA A 107 3.94 -1.62 6.94
N LEU A 108 3.95 -0.69 7.90
CA LEU A 108 5.18 -0.26 8.57
C LEU A 108 5.88 -1.43 9.29
N ALA A 109 5.12 -2.29 9.99
CA ALA A 109 5.69 -3.47 10.63
C ALA A 109 6.34 -4.44 9.64
N LEU A 110 5.73 -4.64 8.46
CA LEU A 110 6.30 -5.46 7.39
C LEU A 110 7.59 -4.83 6.81
N MET A 111 7.62 -3.50 6.68
CA MET A 111 8.83 -2.78 6.27
C MET A 111 9.94 -2.95 7.30
N CYS A 112 9.67 -2.78 8.60
CA CYS A 112 10.63 -3.04 9.67
C CYS A 112 11.19 -4.47 9.61
N ALA A 113 10.33 -5.46 9.38
CA ALA A 113 10.76 -6.85 9.22
C ALA A 113 11.67 -7.04 8.00
N ALA A 114 11.32 -6.49 6.83
CA ALA A 114 12.15 -6.53 5.63
C ALA A 114 13.52 -5.85 5.85
N TRP A 115 13.54 -4.72 6.56
CA TRP A 115 14.77 -4.00 6.88
C TRP A 115 15.67 -4.79 7.83
N ALA A 116 15.10 -5.36 8.89
CA ALA A 116 15.84 -6.24 9.79
C ALA A 116 16.39 -7.47 9.07
N LEU A 117 15.63 -8.08 8.14
CA LEU A 117 16.09 -9.19 7.30
C LEU A 117 17.26 -8.82 6.38
N ALA A 118 17.32 -7.56 5.95
CA ALA A 118 18.43 -7.01 5.17
C ALA A 118 19.63 -6.58 6.04
N GLY A 119 19.58 -6.79 7.36
CA GLY A 119 20.65 -6.43 8.30
C GLY A 119 20.67 -4.96 8.70
N LEU A 120 19.58 -4.21 8.45
CA LEU A 120 19.48 -2.81 8.85
C LEU A 120 19.03 -2.68 10.31
N ALA A 121 19.66 -1.75 11.03
CA ALA A 121 19.15 -1.31 12.32
C ALA A 121 17.82 -0.59 12.12
N THR A 122 16.79 -1.02 12.85
CA THR A 122 15.45 -0.45 12.76
C THR A 122 15.12 0.23 14.08
N TRP A 123 14.76 1.50 14.04
CA TRP A 123 14.25 2.24 15.20
C TRP A 123 12.82 2.67 14.92
N VAL A 124 11.93 2.48 15.88
CA VAL A 124 10.51 2.86 15.76
C VAL A 124 10.11 3.78 16.89
N THR A 125 9.29 4.78 16.55
CA THR A 125 8.69 5.67 17.55
C THR A 125 7.20 5.79 17.30
N SER A 126 6.42 5.89 18.37
CA SER A 126 4.99 6.15 18.27
C SER A 126 4.56 7.21 19.29
N ALA A 127 3.68 8.11 18.86
CA ALA A 127 3.11 9.11 19.77
C ALA A 127 2.23 8.47 20.87
N ARG A 128 1.65 7.31 20.57
CA ARG A 128 0.86 6.50 21.50
C ARG A 128 1.24 5.03 21.37
N PRO A 129 1.18 4.24 22.45
CA PRO A 129 1.33 2.80 22.36
C PRO A 129 0.20 2.19 21.53
N ASP A 130 0.53 1.24 20.66
CA ASP A 130 -0.42 0.38 19.96
C ASP A 130 0.09 -1.06 19.92
N ALA A 131 -0.81 -2.01 19.71
CA ALA A 131 -0.48 -3.43 19.78
C ALA A 131 0.53 -3.85 18.70
N GLN A 132 0.42 -3.28 17.50
CA GLN A 132 1.25 -3.61 16.35
C GLN A 132 2.68 -3.11 16.57
N MET A 133 2.86 -1.84 16.94
CA MET A 133 4.19 -1.28 17.23
C MET A 133 4.82 -1.89 18.47
N SER A 134 4.02 -2.27 19.47
CA SER A 134 4.52 -3.03 20.64
C SER A 134 5.00 -4.44 20.29
N ALA A 135 4.42 -5.06 19.26
CA ALA A 135 4.93 -6.33 18.73
C ALA A 135 6.24 -6.13 17.97
N VAL A 136 6.29 -5.11 17.09
CA VAL A 136 7.51 -4.74 16.34
C VAL A 136 8.66 -4.40 17.28
N GLY A 137 8.39 -3.70 18.37
CA GLY A 137 9.37 -3.31 19.40
C GLY A 137 10.27 -4.43 19.93
N ARG A 138 9.80 -5.68 19.89
CA ARG A 138 10.56 -6.86 20.36
C ARG A 138 11.60 -7.36 19.35
N HIS A 139 11.54 -6.84 18.13
CA HIS A 139 12.31 -7.31 16.96
C HIS A 139 13.13 -6.21 16.30
N VAL A 140 13.12 -5.01 16.87
CA VAL A 140 13.85 -3.84 16.36
C VAL A 140 14.90 -3.40 17.37
N ASP A 141 15.90 -2.64 16.92
CA ASP A 141 17.03 -2.24 17.77
C ASP A 141 16.60 -1.28 18.88
N ARG A 142 15.62 -0.39 18.59
CA ARG A 142 15.08 0.53 19.59
C ARG A 142 13.62 0.89 19.33
N GLN A 143 12.85 0.96 20.42
CA GLN A 143 11.48 1.49 20.42
C GLN A 143 11.36 2.65 21.42
N GLY A 144 10.74 3.75 20.98
CA GLY A 144 10.18 4.79 21.85
C GLY A 144 8.66 4.86 21.72
N SER A 145 7.95 5.10 22.82
CA SER A 145 6.50 5.30 22.79
C SER A 145 6.08 6.35 23.80
N GLY A 146 5.14 7.21 23.40
CA GLY A 146 4.60 8.29 24.22
C GLY A 146 4.97 9.67 23.69
N ALA A 147 4.20 10.68 24.12
CA ALA A 147 4.48 12.06 23.78
C ALA A 147 5.78 12.51 24.48
N ILE A 148 6.76 12.95 23.68
CA ILE A 148 7.99 13.58 24.20
C ILE A 148 7.71 15.05 24.57
N PHE A 149 6.76 15.67 23.86
CA PHE A 149 6.26 17.01 24.12
C PHE A 149 4.74 16.98 24.20
N THR A 150 4.20 17.43 25.34
CA THR A 150 2.77 17.69 25.53
C THR A 150 2.60 19.21 25.61
N TRP A 151 1.70 19.77 24.82
CA TRP A 151 1.26 21.15 24.97
C TRP A 151 0.32 21.29 26.16
#